data_AF-A0A3D3NSE9-F1
#
_entry.id   AF-A0A3D3NSE9-F1
#
_cell.length_a   1.000
_cell.length_b   1.000
_cell.length_c   1.000
_cell.angle_alpha   90.00
_cell.angle_beta   90.00
_cell.angle_gamma   90.00
#
_symmetry.space_group_name_H-M   'P 1'
#
loop_
_entity.id
_entity.type
_entity.pdbx_description
1 polymer ?
#
loop_
_entity_poly.entity_id
_entity_poly.type
_entity_poly.pdbx_seq_one_letter_code
_entity_poly.pdbx_strand_id
1 'polypeptide(L)'
;MSHIQDQWKIDYQAASNALHDDDYAAHARRLVTLLSDEFTEVYRRNTEHPVMIEEAVMEASYFLFDMREVLTPTEMIETHGYLLKESRIVGAYGFSTSARTKRPSSKGFVMSNMFGGTEETFGKSYDKGHFICHGAGGGGDWNLFPQLRALNRGWSDEGKLYRNMEAYVAAHLGTMFFSRPIYSNGSLCPSHLEYGVLMPDRHMWCATFSNQPSESEPGYGRPSRVAMPPELQGVPNHGRSPSVAVFRSGRGYVAGGRIKAVASNSKSRK
;
A
#
# COMPACT_ATOMS: atom_id res chain seq x y z
N MET A 1 -13.21 20.08 -0.25
CA MET A 1 -12.51 18.85 0.21
C MET A 1 -13.47 17.69 0.51
N SER A 2 -14.68 17.91 1.02
CA SER A 2 -15.68 16.84 1.28
C SER A 2 -16.04 15.99 0.04
N HIS A 3 -16.14 16.61 -1.14
CA HIS A 3 -16.59 15.91 -2.35
C HIS A 3 -15.68 14.75 -2.83
N ILE A 4 -14.37 14.83 -2.64
CA ILE A 4 -13.46 13.74 -3.05
C ILE A 4 -13.64 12.53 -2.12
N GLN A 5 -13.86 12.75 -0.82
CA GLN A 5 -14.01 11.64 0.11
C GLN A 5 -15.29 10.85 -0.15
N ASP A 6 -16.38 11.51 -0.55
CA ASP A 6 -17.65 10.82 -0.79
C ASP A 6 -17.64 9.94 -2.04
N GLN A 7 -17.03 10.38 -3.13
CA GLN A 7 -17.00 9.61 -4.38
C GLN A 7 -16.07 8.39 -4.32
N TRP A 8 -15.02 8.50 -3.51
CA TRP A 8 -14.02 7.45 -3.33
C TRP A 8 -14.36 6.52 -2.17
N LYS A 9 -15.43 6.77 -1.42
CA LYS A 9 -15.76 6.06 -0.18
C LYS A 9 -16.09 4.59 -0.42
N ILE A 10 -15.53 3.72 0.42
CA ILE A 10 -15.97 2.33 0.59
C ILE A 10 -16.37 2.16 2.06
N ASP A 11 -17.53 1.57 2.30
CA ASP A 11 -17.94 1.18 3.65
C ASP A 11 -17.35 -0.20 3.99
N TYR A 12 -16.12 -0.19 4.50
CA TYR A 12 -15.38 -1.40 4.82
C TYR A 12 -16.06 -2.28 5.86
N GLN A 13 -16.73 -1.65 6.84
CA GLN A 13 -17.43 -2.42 7.86
C GLN A 13 -18.67 -3.09 7.27
N ALA A 14 -19.42 -2.40 6.42
CA ALA A 14 -20.54 -3.02 5.70
C ALA A 14 -20.07 -4.16 4.79
N ALA A 15 -18.98 -3.97 4.05
CA ALA A 15 -18.37 -5.00 3.22
C ALA A 15 -17.95 -6.24 4.04
N SER A 16 -17.34 -6.03 5.21
CA SER A 16 -17.00 -7.10 6.15
C SER A 16 -18.27 -7.80 6.67
N ASN A 17 -19.29 -7.04 7.09
CA ASN A 17 -20.53 -7.58 7.66
C ASN A 17 -21.39 -8.37 6.66
N ALA A 18 -21.25 -8.09 5.36
CA ALA A 18 -21.92 -8.85 4.31
C ALA A 18 -21.40 -10.29 4.16
N LEU A 19 -20.24 -10.60 4.77
CA LEU A 19 -19.67 -11.93 4.82
C LEU A 19 -20.20 -12.67 6.04
N HIS A 20 -20.81 -13.83 5.81
CA HIS A 20 -21.30 -14.73 6.85
C HIS A 20 -20.31 -15.90 7.01
N ASP A 21 -19.21 -15.68 7.73
CA ASP A 21 -18.23 -16.72 8.06
C ASP A 21 -17.94 -16.75 9.56
N ASP A 22 -18.04 -17.91 10.19
CA ASP A 22 -17.77 -18.07 11.63
C ASP A 22 -16.28 -18.10 11.98
N ASP A 23 -15.42 -18.35 10.99
CA ASP A 23 -13.97 -18.42 11.12
C ASP A 23 -13.30 -17.15 10.57
N TYR A 24 -12.40 -16.55 11.36
CA TYR A 24 -11.65 -15.34 10.97
C TYR A 24 -10.87 -15.56 9.66
N ALA A 25 -10.21 -16.70 9.50
CA ALA A 25 -9.35 -16.91 8.34
C ALA A 25 -10.17 -17.07 7.05
N ALA A 26 -11.33 -17.73 7.11
CA ALA A 26 -12.29 -17.79 6.01
C ALA A 26 -12.85 -16.40 5.68
N HIS A 27 -13.29 -15.66 6.70
CA HIS A 27 -13.80 -14.29 6.58
C HIS A 27 -12.78 -13.37 5.89
N ALA A 28 -11.55 -13.36 6.39
CA ALA A 28 -10.48 -12.53 5.89
C ALA A 28 -10.12 -12.83 4.43
N ARG A 29 -10.10 -14.11 4.02
CA ARG A 29 -9.85 -14.49 2.63
C ARG A 29 -10.96 -14.03 1.69
N ARG A 30 -12.23 -14.13 2.11
CA ARG A 30 -13.35 -13.64 1.31
C ARG A 30 -13.37 -12.11 1.24
N LEU A 31 -13.00 -11.44 2.32
CA LEU A 31 -12.87 -9.98 2.34
C LEU A 31 -11.78 -9.50 1.38
N VAL A 32 -10.64 -10.20 1.29
CA VAL A 32 -9.60 -9.90 0.29
C VAL A 32 -10.15 -9.89 -1.14
N THR A 33 -10.94 -10.92 -1.51
CA THR A 33 -11.56 -10.98 -2.85
C THR A 33 -12.54 -9.82 -3.05
N LEU A 34 -13.41 -9.57 -2.07
CA LEU A 34 -14.38 -8.48 -2.13
C LEU A 34 -13.70 -7.11 -2.27
N LEU A 35 -12.62 -6.85 -1.52
CA LEU A 35 -11.88 -5.60 -1.62
C LEU A 35 -11.20 -5.42 -2.98
N SER A 36 -10.75 -6.49 -3.62
CA SER A 36 -10.20 -6.40 -4.98
C SER A 36 -11.23 -5.81 -5.96
N ASP A 37 -12.46 -6.33 -5.90
CA ASP A 37 -13.57 -5.86 -6.72
C ASP A 37 -13.97 -4.42 -6.37
N GLU A 38 -14.13 -4.11 -5.08
CA GLU A 38 -14.52 -2.77 -4.61
C GLU A 38 -13.48 -1.70 -4.96
N PHE A 39 -12.19 -2.00 -4.78
CA PHE A 39 -11.10 -1.09 -5.12
C PHE A 39 -11.09 -0.79 -6.61
N THR A 40 -11.24 -1.83 -7.42
CA THR A 40 -11.29 -1.73 -8.88
C THR A 40 -12.48 -0.88 -9.33
N GLU A 41 -13.67 -1.15 -8.81
CA GLU A 41 -14.89 -0.46 -9.22
C GLU A 41 -14.91 1.01 -8.79
N VAL A 42 -14.52 1.31 -7.56
CA VAL A 42 -14.38 2.70 -7.10
C VAL A 42 -13.34 3.44 -7.93
N TYR A 43 -12.20 2.82 -8.20
CA TYR A 43 -11.15 3.45 -8.98
C TYR A 43 -11.61 3.74 -10.42
N ARG A 44 -12.28 2.78 -11.09
CA ARG A 44 -12.84 2.97 -12.44
C ARG A 44 -13.84 4.12 -12.51
N ARG A 45 -14.78 4.19 -11.56
CA ARG A 45 -15.80 5.25 -11.52
C ARG A 45 -15.23 6.66 -11.33
N ASN A 46 -14.06 6.75 -10.71
CA ASN A 46 -13.42 8.02 -10.39
C ASN A 46 -12.20 8.36 -11.26
N THR A 47 -12.00 7.60 -12.34
CA THR A 47 -10.86 7.78 -13.25
C THR A 47 -11.37 8.12 -14.65
N GLU A 48 -10.86 9.23 -15.21
CA GLU A 48 -11.32 9.74 -16.51
C GLU A 48 -10.75 8.97 -17.71
N HIS A 49 -9.67 8.23 -17.52
CA HIS A 49 -9.00 7.48 -18.58
C HIS A 49 -9.42 6.00 -18.59
N PRO A 50 -9.24 5.28 -19.71
CA PRO A 50 -9.44 3.85 -19.74
C PRO A 50 -8.59 3.15 -18.68
N VAL A 51 -9.22 2.33 -17.84
CA VAL A 51 -8.57 1.63 -16.73
C VAL A 51 -8.32 0.18 -17.11
N MET A 52 -7.07 -0.26 -16.96
CA MET A 52 -6.66 -1.65 -17.14
C MET A 52 -6.04 -2.16 -15.85
N ILE A 53 -6.81 -2.86 -15.02
CA ILE A 53 -6.32 -3.38 -13.75
C ILE A 53 -5.73 -4.78 -13.95
N GLU A 54 -4.48 -4.96 -13.54
CA GLU A 54 -3.81 -6.25 -13.41
C GLU A 54 -3.49 -6.52 -11.93
N GLU A 55 -3.66 -7.77 -11.49
CA GLU A 55 -3.33 -8.18 -10.13
C GLU A 55 -1.97 -8.90 -10.10
N ALA A 56 -1.06 -8.42 -9.26
CA ALA A 56 0.21 -9.07 -8.98
C ALA A 56 0.24 -9.61 -7.54
N VAL A 57 0.77 -10.83 -7.39
CA VAL A 57 0.87 -11.51 -6.10
C VAL A 57 2.32 -11.56 -5.65
N MET A 58 2.59 -11.19 -4.41
CA MET A 58 3.87 -11.38 -3.75
C MET A 58 3.66 -11.93 -2.35
N GLU A 59 4.07 -13.18 -2.18
CA GLU A 59 3.92 -13.91 -0.92
C GLU A 59 2.44 -13.93 -0.48
N ALA A 60 2.10 -13.24 0.62
CA ALA A 60 0.73 -13.16 1.12
C ALA A 60 0.05 -11.80 0.83
N SER A 61 0.65 -11.00 -0.05
CA SER A 61 0.15 -9.69 -0.47
C SER A 61 -0.23 -9.70 -1.96
N TYR A 62 -1.25 -8.92 -2.27
CA TYR A 62 -1.83 -8.71 -3.58
C TYR A 62 -1.79 -7.22 -3.88
N PHE A 63 -1.54 -6.89 -5.13
CA PHE A 63 -1.40 -5.52 -5.59
C PHE A 63 -2.15 -5.36 -6.90
N LEU A 64 -3.05 -4.41 -6.95
CA LEU A 64 -3.77 -4.04 -8.15
C LEU A 64 -3.03 -2.90 -8.83
N PHE A 65 -2.68 -3.09 -10.10
CA PHE A 65 -1.98 -2.14 -10.94
C PHE A 65 -2.88 -1.63 -12.04
N ASP A 66 -2.99 -0.32 -12.16
CA ASP A 66 -3.53 0.31 -13.35
C ASP A 66 -2.43 0.45 -14.42
N MET A 67 -2.50 -0.39 -15.45
CA MET A 67 -1.51 -0.53 -16.52
C MET A 67 -1.70 0.53 -17.60
N ARG A 68 -1.17 1.72 -17.33
CA ARG A 68 -1.29 2.88 -18.24
C ARG A 68 -0.44 2.79 -19.50
N GLU A 69 0.57 1.92 -19.51
CA GLU A 69 1.47 1.70 -20.65
C GLU A 69 0.80 1.05 -21.87
N VAL A 70 -0.41 0.49 -21.71
CA VAL A 70 -1.11 -0.22 -22.79
C VAL A 70 -1.91 0.73 -23.70
N LEU A 71 -2.07 2.00 -23.31
CA LEU A 71 -2.61 3.04 -24.19
C LEU A 71 -1.52 3.56 -25.13
N THR A 72 -1.87 3.78 -26.40
CA THR A 72 -0.87 4.30 -27.33
C THR A 72 -0.45 5.72 -26.93
N PRO A 73 0.82 6.12 -27.15
CA PRO A 73 1.28 7.49 -26.84
C PRO A 73 0.39 8.59 -27.44
N THR A 74 -0.21 8.33 -28.60
CA THR A 74 -1.15 9.24 -29.27
C THR A 74 -2.42 9.44 -28.45
N GLU A 75 -3.08 8.35 -28.03
CA GLU A 75 -4.29 8.41 -27.21
C GLU A 75 -4.05 9.11 -25.86
N MET A 76 -2.88 8.88 -25.26
CA MET A 76 -2.50 9.50 -23.99
C MET A 76 -2.25 11.01 -24.09
N ILE A 77 -1.57 11.45 -25.15
CA ILE A 77 -1.29 12.88 -25.38
C ILE A 77 -2.57 13.63 -25.75
N GLU A 78 -3.43 13.04 -26.59
CA GLU A 78 -4.69 13.67 -27.01
C GLU A 78 -5.68 13.79 -25.86
N THR A 79 -5.74 12.79 -24.96
CA THR A 79 -6.72 12.78 -23.85
C THR A 79 -6.25 13.60 -22.64
N HIS A 80 -4.95 13.60 -22.33
CA HIS A 80 -4.46 14.16 -21.06
C HIS A 80 -3.43 15.28 -21.21
N GLY A 81 -2.90 15.54 -22.40
CA GLY A 81 -1.89 16.57 -22.64
C GLY A 81 -0.48 16.25 -22.11
N TYR A 82 -0.25 15.05 -21.55
CA TYR A 82 1.05 14.55 -21.11
C TYR A 82 1.13 13.01 -21.14
N LEU A 83 2.35 12.48 -21.32
CA LEU A 83 2.63 11.04 -21.32
C LEU A 83 2.73 10.53 -19.87
N LEU A 84 1.64 9.96 -19.35
CA LEU A 84 1.69 9.15 -18.13
C LEU A 84 2.19 7.76 -18.49
N LYS A 85 3.50 7.55 -18.42
CA LYS A 85 4.10 6.26 -18.75
C LYS A 85 4.01 5.22 -17.63
N GLU A 86 3.79 5.59 -16.38
CA GLU A 86 4.00 4.65 -15.28
C GLU A 86 2.68 4.09 -14.75
N SER A 87 2.64 2.76 -14.60
CA SER A 87 1.56 2.06 -13.87
C SER A 87 1.53 2.50 -12.41
N ARG A 88 0.33 2.62 -11.84
CA ARG A 88 0.16 2.96 -10.42
C ARG A 88 -0.61 1.88 -9.68
N ILE A 89 -0.27 1.70 -8.40
CA ILE A 89 -1.03 0.82 -7.52
C ILE A 89 -2.38 1.48 -7.24
N VAL A 90 -3.48 0.73 -7.38
CA VAL A 90 -4.83 1.17 -7.02
C VAL A 90 -5.29 0.56 -5.70
N GLY A 91 -4.63 -0.50 -5.25
CA GLY A 91 -4.82 -1.08 -3.93
C GLY A 91 -3.75 -2.14 -3.65
N ALA A 92 -3.34 -2.23 -2.39
CA ALA A 92 -2.49 -3.29 -1.88
C ALA A 92 -3.15 -3.90 -0.65
N TYR A 93 -3.26 -5.21 -0.60
CA TYR A 93 -3.96 -5.91 0.49
C TYR A 93 -3.40 -7.32 0.68
N GLY A 94 -3.66 -7.91 1.83
CA GLY A 94 -3.20 -9.27 2.10
C GLY A 94 -3.11 -9.56 3.58
N PHE A 95 -2.20 -10.45 3.92
CA PHE A 95 -1.97 -10.91 5.28
C PHE A 95 -0.57 -10.55 5.74
N SER A 96 -0.45 -10.08 6.97
CA SER A 96 0.86 -9.77 7.56
C SER A 96 1.70 -11.03 7.70
N THR A 97 2.92 -10.99 7.17
CA THR A 97 3.93 -12.03 7.34
C THR A 97 5.15 -11.48 8.07
N SER A 98 6.05 -12.36 8.49
CA SER A 98 7.29 -11.93 9.13
C SER A 98 8.15 -11.12 8.15
N ALA A 99 8.77 -10.06 8.66
CA ALA A 99 9.73 -9.28 7.88
C ALA A 99 10.83 -10.19 7.32
N ARG A 100 11.15 -10.05 6.02
CA ARG A 100 12.23 -10.80 5.40
C ARG A 100 13.55 -10.49 6.11
N THR A 101 14.16 -11.52 6.71
CA THR A 101 15.50 -11.41 7.28
C THR A 101 16.52 -11.27 6.14
N LYS A 102 17.02 -10.04 5.95
CA LYS A 102 18.01 -9.61 4.93
C LYS A 102 17.46 -9.52 3.50
N ARG A 103 17.30 -8.27 3.03
CA ARG A 103 17.52 -7.99 1.61
C ARG A 103 18.93 -8.47 1.26
N PRO A 104 19.17 -9.19 0.15
CA PRO A 104 20.50 -9.15 -0.45
C PRO A 104 20.81 -7.66 -0.62
N SER A 105 21.96 -7.21 -0.14
CA SER A 105 22.39 -5.83 -0.28
C SER A 105 22.56 -5.55 -1.78
N SER A 106 21.46 -5.21 -2.46
CA SER A 106 21.47 -4.70 -3.81
C SER A 106 22.03 -3.28 -3.72
N LYS A 107 23.35 -3.21 -3.57
CA LYS A 107 24.13 -2.03 -3.91
C LYS A 107 23.79 -1.69 -5.36
N GLY A 108 22.88 -0.74 -5.54
CA GLY A 108 22.97 0.24 -6.62
C GLY A 108 22.32 -0.07 -7.98
N PHE A 109 21.18 -0.77 -8.09
CA PHE A 109 20.59 -0.93 -9.44
C PHE A 109 19.09 -0.67 -9.63
N VAL A 110 18.25 -0.55 -8.59
CA VAL A 110 16.80 -0.37 -8.80
C VAL A 110 16.20 0.84 -8.06
N MET A 111 16.74 1.20 -6.89
CA MET A 111 16.20 2.30 -6.10
C MET A 111 16.31 3.69 -6.75
N SER A 112 17.21 3.91 -7.72
CA SER A 112 17.37 5.20 -8.40
C SER A 112 16.51 5.37 -9.66
N ASN A 113 16.00 4.28 -10.26
CA ASN A 113 15.50 4.35 -11.64
C ASN A 113 13.98 4.45 -11.79
N MET A 114 13.17 4.07 -10.80
CA MET A 114 11.70 4.25 -10.92
C MET A 114 11.24 5.69 -10.66
N PHE A 115 11.94 6.47 -9.80
CA PHE A 115 11.49 7.81 -9.41
C PHE A 115 12.62 8.84 -9.26
N GLY A 116 13.85 8.53 -9.70
CA GLY A 116 15.01 9.35 -9.35
C GLY A 116 15.20 9.49 -7.84
N GLY A 117 15.83 10.58 -7.40
CA GLY A 117 15.71 11.03 -6.02
C GLY A 117 14.28 11.49 -5.75
N THR A 118 13.57 10.91 -4.79
CA THR A 118 12.18 11.34 -4.44
C THR A 118 12.10 12.84 -4.18
N GLU A 119 13.16 13.45 -3.64
CA GLU A 119 13.23 14.88 -3.41
C GLU A 119 13.31 15.71 -4.71
N GLU A 120 13.89 15.14 -5.77
CA GLU A 120 14.00 15.77 -7.09
C GLU A 120 12.64 15.75 -7.82
N THR A 121 11.87 14.66 -7.69
CA THR A 121 10.60 14.48 -8.41
C THR A 121 9.38 14.97 -7.63
N PHE A 122 9.33 14.77 -6.31
CA PHE A 122 8.16 15.07 -5.48
C PHE A 122 8.43 16.13 -4.40
N GLY A 123 9.68 16.56 -4.25
CA GLY A 123 10.09 17.57 -3.27
C GLY A 123 10.51 16.97 -1.92
N LYS A 124 11.18 17.81 -1.11
CA LYS A 124 11.77 17.42 0.19
C LYS A 124 10.75 17.04 1.27
N SER A 125 9.46 17.27 1.03
CA SER A 125 8.41 16.89 1.97
C SER A 125 7.99 15.43 1.85
N TYR A 126 8.52 14.68 0.88
CA TYR A 126 8.15 13.29 0.64
C TYR A 126 9.31 12.31 0.93
N ASP A 127 8.93 11.10 1.32
CA ASP A 127 9.78 9.92 1.42
C ASP A 127 9.28 8.84 0.44
N LYS A 128 10.07 7.77 0.27
CA LYS A 128 9.61 6.52 -0.34
C LYS A 128 8.83 5.72 0.71
N GLY A 129 7.52 5.88 0.70
CA GLY A 129 6.58 5.08 1.50
C GLY A 129 6.45 3.66 0.96
N HIS A 130 5.82 2.78 1.72
CA HIS A 130 5.46 1.43 1.27
C HIS A 130 3.97 1.21 1.48
N PHE A 131 3.24 0.65 0.51
CA PHE A 131 1.83 0.32 0.71
C PHE A 131 1.68 -0.83 1.73
N ILE A 132 2.50 -1.86 1.58
CA ILE A 132 2.66 -2.95 2.54
C ILE A 132 3.93 -2.67 3.33
N CYS A 133 3.83 -2.46 4.64
CA CYS A 133 4.98 -2.10 5.46
C CYS A 133 5.98 -3.26 5.57
N HIS A 134 7.27 -2.95 5.69
CA HIS A 134 8.33 -3.99 5.75
C HIS A 134 8.16 -4.93 6.96
N GLY A 135 7.59 -4.44 8.05
CA GLY A 135 7.31 -5.24 9.25
C GLY A 135 6.27 -6.34 9.01
N ALA A 136 5.40 -6.17 8.01
CA ALA A 136 4.31 -7.07 7.67
C ALA A 136 4.57 -7.90 6.41
N GLY A 137 5.84 -8.05 6.00
CA GLY A 137 6.22 -8.78 4.78
C GLY A 137 6.37 -7.91 3.52
N GLY A 138 6.14 -6.61 3.63
CA GLY A 138 6.28 -5.67 2.52
C GLY A 138 7.70 -5.59 1.96
N GLY A 139 7.83 -5.76 0.65
CA GLY A 139 9.10 -5.68 -0.06
C GLY A 139 8.93 -5.24 -1.51
N GLY A 140 10.02 -5.23 -2.26
CA GLY A 140 10.01 -4.86 -3.69
C GLY A 140 9.92 -3.35 -3.94
N ASP A 141 10.44 -2.93 -5.10
CA ASP A 141 10.46 -1.51 -5.48
C ASP A 141 9.09 -1.04 -6.02
N TRP A 142 8.29 -1.96 -6.55
CA TRP A 142 6.92 -1.74 -7.01
C TRP A 142 5.93 -1.44 -5.88
N ASN A 143 6.28 -1.77 -4.62
CA ASN A 143 5.51 -1.43 -3.41
C ASN A 143 5.79 0.02 -2.92
N LEU A 144 6.67 0.76 -3.60
CA LEU A 144 7.05 2.11 -3.20
C LEU A 144 6.13 3.16 -3.81
N PHE A 145 5.86 4.22 -3.06
CA PHE A 145 5.16 5.40 -3.56
C PHE A 145 5.61 6.68 -2.85
N PRO A 146 5.34 7.87 -3.42
CA PRO A 146 5.62 9.14 -2.75
C PRO A 146 4.69 9.33 -1.55
N GLN A 147 5.25 9.29 -0.35
CA GLN A 147 4.48 9.45 0.89
C GLN A 147 4.95 10.68 1.66
N LEU A 148 4.02 11.50 2.14
CA LEU A 148 4.31 12.67 2.95
C LEU A 148 5.17 12.25 4.14
N ARG A 149 6.33 12.88 4.29
CA ARG A 149 7.36 12.53 5.28
C ARG A 149 6.80 12.56 6.71
N ALA A 150 5.93 13.51 7.00
CA ALA A 150 5.29 13.62 8.31
C ALA A 150 4.37 12.44 8.63
N LEU A 151 3.63 11.95 7.63
CA LEU A 151 2.80 10.75 7.73
C LEU A 151 3.69 9.49 7.85
N ASN A 152 4.60 9.29 6.89
CA ASN A 152 5.47 8.11 6.81
C ASN A 152 6.35 7.91 8.06
N ARG A 153 6.84 9.00 8.67
CA ARG A 153 7.72 8.95 9.84
C ARG A 153 6.99 9.07 11.18
N GLY A 154 5.67 9.25 11.17
CA GLY A 154 4.87 9.41 12.37
C GLY A 154 5.09 10.73 13.12
N TRP A 155 5.33 11.81 12.39
CA TRP A 155 5.58 13.13 12.98
C TRP A 155 4.30 13.94 13.17
N SER A 156 3.30 13.78 12.30
CA SER A 156 1.96 14.33 12.50
C SER A 156 1.10 13.40 13.36
N ASP A 157 -0.06 13.87 13.83
CA ASP A 157 -1.00 13.01 14.58
C ASP A 157 -1.59 11.90 13.70
N GLU A 158 -1.92 12.22 12.45
CA GLU A 158 -2.23 11.24 11.40
C GLU A 158 -1.08 10.23 11.20
N GLY A 159 0.16 10.73 11.15
CA GLY A 159 1.36 9.91 11.10
C GLY A 159 1.48 8.94 12.26
N LYS A 160 1.23 9.38 13.49
CA LYS A 160 1.30 8.51 14.67
C LYS A 160 0.26 7.40 14.58
N LEU A 161 -0.97 7.73 14.18
CA LEU A 161 -2.02 6.72 13.96
C LEU A 161 -1.62 5.73 12.87
N TYR A 162 -1.15 6.21 11.72
CA TYR A 162 -0.68 5.37 10.62
C TYR A 162 0.42 4.39 11.08
N ARG A 163 1.44 4.90 11.80
CA ARG A 163 2.52 4.07 12.36
C ARG A 163 2.05 3.08 13.41
N ASN A 164 1.03 3.41 14.19
CA ASN A 164 0.43 2.49 15.17
C ASN A 164 -0.30 1.34 14.48
N MET A 165 -1.04 1.62 13.40
CA MET A 165 -1.69 0.59 12.60
C MET A 165 -0.64 -0.35 11.97
N GLU A 166 0.42 0.20 11.35
CA GLU A 166 1.50 -0.62 10.80
C GLU A 166 2.21 -1.46 11.88
N ALA A 167 2.42 -0.89 13.07
CA ALA A 167 3.04 -1.60 14.19
C ALA A 167 2.16 -2.76 14.69
N TYR A 168 0.84 -2.55 14.76
CA TYR A 168 -0.12 -3.60 15.09
C TYR A 168 -0.02 -4.75 14.08
N VAL A 169 -0.11 -4.45 12.79
CA VAL A 169 -0.05 -5.45 11.71
C VAL A 169 1.29 -6.21 11.75
N ALA A 170 2.41 -5.53 11.98
CA ALA A 170 3.72 -6.19 12.09
C ALA A 170 3.84 -7.12 13.32
N ALA A 171 3.13 -6.81 14.41
CA ALA A 171 3.16 -7.60 15.64
C ALA A 171 2.21 -8.81 15.61
N HIS A 172 1.18 -8.81 14.76
CA HIS A 172 0.13 -9.83 14.74
C HIS A 172 0.10 -10.55 13.38
N LEU A 173 0.97 -11.54 13.19
CA LEU A 173 1.06 -12.29 11.92
C LEU A 173 -0.27 -12.97 11.55
N GLY A 174 -0.55 -13.06 10.25
CA GLY A 174 -1.83 -13.52 9.72
C GLY A 174 -2.98 -12.50 9.81
N THR A 175 -2.74 -11.28 10.29
CA THR A 175 -3.74 -10.20 10.28
C THR A 175 -3.97 -9.74 8.84
N MET A 176 -5.23 -9.69 8.43
CA MET A 176 -5.61 -9.11 7.14
C MET A 176 -5.60 -7.58 7.22
N PHE A 177 -4.98 -6.96 6.23
CA PHE A 177 -4.91 -5.50 6.13
C PHE A 177 -4.83 -5.03 4.68
N PHE A 178 -5.05 -3.74 4.47
CA PHE A 178 -4.90 -3.10 3.18
C PHE A 178 -4.35 -1.68 3.28
N SER A 179 -3.81 -1.20 2.18
CA SER A 179 -3.46 0.18 1.90
C SER A 179 -3.99 0.55 0.50
N ARG A 180 -4.88 1.53 0.43
CA ARG A 180 -5.52 1.98 -0.81
C ARG A 180 -5.19 3.45 -1.08
N PRO A 181 -4.44 3.76 -2.15
CA PRO A 181 -4.23 5.14 -2.58
C PRO A 181 -5.50 5.74 -3.19
N ILE A 182 -5.73 7.03 -2.94
CA ILE A 182 -6.76 7.85 -3.60
C ILE A 182 -6.06 8.93 -4.40
N TYR A 183 -6.29 8.95 -5.71
CA TYR A 183 -5.68 9.90 -6.63
C TYR A 183 -6.67 11.01 -6.99
N SER A 184 -6.29 12.26 -6.75
CA SER A 184 -7.12 13.42 -7.15
C SER A 184 -6.85 13.89 -8.58
N ASN A 185 -5.82 13.35 -9.23
CA ASN A 185 -5.41 13.69 -10.58
C ASN A 185 -4.60 12.53 -11.22
N GLY A 186 -4.02 12.78 -12.39
CA GLY A 186 -3.21 11.79 -13.11
C GLY A 186 -1.85 11.48 -12.48
N SER A 187 -1.43 12.17 -11.42
CA SER A 187 -0.14 11.96 -10.75
C SER A 187 0.02 10.54 -10.18
N LEU A 188 1.28 10.15 -9.99
CA LEU A 188 1.69 8.95 -9.27
C LEU A 188 1.72 9.15 -7.74
N CYS A 189 1.67 10.41 -7.29
CA CYS A 189 1.53 10.73 -5.87
C CYS A 189 0.05 10.69 -5.49
N PRO A 190 -0.39 9.78 -4.61
CA PRO A 190 -1.75 9.77 -4.13
C PRO A 190 -2.02 11.04 -3.30
N SER A 191 -3.26 11.53 -3.37
CA SER A 191 -3.72 12.65 -2.55
C SER A 191 -4.02 12.24 -1.12
N HIS A 192 -4.53 11.01 -0.95
CA HIS A 192 -4.85 10.41 0.33
C HIS A 192 -4.49 8.92 0.31
N LEU A 193 -4.34 8.36 1.50
CA LEU A 193 -4.17 6.92 1.71
C LEU A 193 -5.26 6.45 2.65
N GLU A 194 -5.93 5.37 2.29
CA GLU A 194 -6.72 4.63 3.25
C GLU A 194 -5.94 3.42 3.73
N TYR A 195 -5.96 3.19 5.02
CA TYR A 195 -5.37 2.00 5.63
C TYR A 195 -6.42 1.31 6.47
N GLY A 196 -6.51 0.00 6.33
CA GLY A 196 -7.50 -0.79 7.06
C GLY A 196 -6.91 -2.08 7.60
N VAL A 197 -7.36 -2.47 8.79
CA VAL A 197 -6.96 -3.69 9.48
C VAL A 197 -8.21 -4.43 9.93
N LEU A 198 -8.32 -5.71 9.56
CA LEU A 198 -9.39 -6.57 10.05
C LEU A 198 -9.02 -7.12 11.43
N MET A 199 -9.70 -6.62 12.45
CA MET A 199 -9.50 -7.01 13.85
C MET A 199 -10.04 -8.43 14.11
N PRO A 200 -9.59 -9.15 15.16
CA PRO A 200 -10.01 -10.52 15.45
C PRO A 200 -11.53 -10.72 15.64
N ASP A 201 -12.23 -9.68 16.08
CA ASP A 201 -13.69 -9.64 16.23
C ASP A 201 -14.44 -9.32 14.91
N ARG A 202 -13.71 -9.21 13.79
CA ARG A 202 -14.16 -8.83 12.45
C ARG A 202 -14.57 -7.36 12.30
N HIS A 203 -14.24 -6.52 13.27
CA HIS A 203 -14.32 -5.07 13.12
C HIS A 203 -13.21 -4.57 12.17
N MET A 204 -13.55 -3.60 11.31
CA MET A 204 -12.60 -2.93 10.42
C MET A 204 -12.04 -1.67 11.08
N TRP A 205 -10.80 -1.73 11.54
CA TRP A 205 -10.07 -0.53 11.95
C TRP A 205 -9.54 0.18 10.70
N CYS A 206 -10.26 1.20 10.25
CA CYS A 206 -9.93 1.98 9.05
C CYS A 206 -9.67 3.44 9.35
N ALA A 207 -8.76 4.05 8.59
CA ALA A 207 -8.50 5.49 8.62
C ALA A 207 -8.07 5.98 7.23
N THR A 208 -8.41 7.24 6.94
CA THR A 208 -7.98 7.97 5.74
C THR A 208 -6.99 9.05 6.16
N PHE A 209 -5.86 9.12 5.47
CA PHE A 209 -4.75 10.01 5.77
C PHE A 209 -4.48 10.96 4.61
N SER A 210 -4.26 12.23 4.90
CA SER A 210 -3.82 13.17 3.88
C SER A 210 -2.38 12.87 3.48
N ASN A 211 -2.14 12.77 2.18
CA ASN A 211 -0.80 12.65 1.61
C ASN A 211 -0.36 13.96 0.94
N GLN A 212 -0.91 15.08 1.40
CA GLN A 212 -0.59 16.43 0.93
C GLN A 212 0.04 17.26 2.06
N PRO A 213 1.07 18.07 1.78
CA PRO A 213 1.60 19.02 2.75
C PRO A 213 0.50 19.99 3.18
N SER A 214 0.40 20.29 4.47
CA SER A 214 -0.43 21.40 4.93
C SER A 214 0.20 22.72 4.50
N GLU A 215 -0.63 23.68 4.05
CA GLU A 215 -0.17 25.03 3.66
C GLU A 215 0.49 25.78 4.83
N SER A 216 0.24 25.34 6.07
CA SER A 216 0.63 25.99 7.31
C SER A 216 1.91 25.43 7.95
N GLU A 217 2.64 24.51 7.32
CA GLU A 217 3.83 23.92 7.93
C GLU A 217 5.16 24.45 7.37
N PRO A 218 5.74 25.48 8.02
CA PRO A 218 7.11 25.89 7.75
C PRO A 218 8.07 24.82 8.30
N GLY A 219 8.88 24.24 7.41
CA GLY A 219 10.13 23.52 7.71
C GLY A 219 10.17 22.74 9.03
N TYR A 220 9.60 21.52 9.04
CA TYR A 220 9.52 20.61 10.19
C TYR A 220 10.79 20.57 11.09
N GLY A 221 10.68 21.15 12.28
CA GLY A 221 11.40 20.70 13.48
C GLY A 221 10.79 19.41 14.03
N ARG A 222 11.58 18.59 14.74
CA ARG A 222 11.08 17.34 15.37
C ARG A 222 9.95 17.63 16.36
N PRO A 223 8.77 16.97 16.25
CA PRO A 223 7.69 17.17 17.21
C PRO A 223 7.80 16.26 18.45
N SER A 224 7.16 16.74 19.52
CA SER A 224 7.03 16.12 20.84
C SER A 224 6.13 14.86 20.85
N ARG A 225 6.40 13.96 21.80
CA ARG A 225 5.61 12.73 22.02
C ARG A 225 4.17 13.07 22.41
N VAL A 226 3.20 12.55 21.65
CA VAL A 226 1.78 12.51 22.04
C VAL A 226 1.48 11.14 22.65
N ALA A 227 0.68 11.11 23.71
CA ALA A 227 0.35 9.89 24.45
C ALA A 227 -0.59 8.96 23.66
N MET A 228 -0.36 7.65 23.78
CA MET A 228 -1.15 6.61 23.11
C MET A 228 -2.50 6.36 23.80
N PRO A 229 -3.54 5.94 23.06
CA PRO A 229 -4.80 5.45 23.63
C PRO A 229 -4.57 4.29 24.62
N PRO A 230 -5.35 4.18 25.71
CA PRO A 230 -5.18 3.15 26.74
C PRO A 230 -5.20 1.71 26.21
N GLU A 231 -5.98 1.46 25.16
CA GLU A 231 -6.17 0.14 24.53
C GLU A 231 -4.92 -0.36 23.77
N LEU A 232 -3.97 0.53 23.47
CA LEU A 232 -2.71 0.23 22.78
C LEU A 232 -1.50 0.25 23.74
N GLN A 233 -1.70 0.50 25.03
CA GLN A 233 -0.65 0.49 26.05
C GLN A 233 -0.26 -0.95 26.40
N GLY A 234 0.64 -1.53 25.62
CA GLY A 234 1.14 -2.90 25.83
C GLY A 234 2.05 -3.41 24.71
N VAL A 235 2.04 -2.76 23.54
CA VAL A 235 2.95 -3.10 22.43
C VAL A 235 4.32 -2.44 22.67
N PRO A 236 5.42 -3.21 22.80
CA PRO A 236 6.75 -2.64 22.95
C PRO A 236 7.11 -1.83 21.70
N ASN A 237 7.49 -0.57 21.89
CA ASN A 237 8.01 0.27 20.82
C ASN A 237 9.42 -0.22 20.44
N HIS A 238 9.52 -1.17 19.52
CA HIS A 238 10.80 -1.67 18.98
C HIS A 238 11.42 -0.71 17.94
N GLY A 239 11.29 0.60 18.18
CA GLY A 239 12.01 1.62 17.45
C GLY A 239 13.51 1.55 17.77
N ARG A 240 14.24 0.83 16.90
CA ARG A 240 15.71 0.59 16.86
C ARG A 240 16.15 -0.72 17.52
N SER A 241 16.31 -1.76 16.70
CA SER A 241 17.17 -2.89 17.04
C SER A 241 18.63 -2.42 17.20
N PRO A 242 19.32 -2.77 18.29
CA PRO A 242 20.75 -2.56 18.41
C PRO A 242 21.49 -3.52 17.47
N SER A 243 22.52 -3.01 16.80
CA SER A 243 23.42 -3.75 15.92
C SER A 243 24.17 -4.82 16.71
N VAL A 244 23.81 -6.09 16.50
CA VAL A 244 24.57 -7.26 16.99
C VAL A 244 25.46 -7.78 15.86
N ALA A 245 26.76 -7.78 16.10
CA ALA A 245 27.77 -8.38 15.25
C ALA A 245 27.78 -9.90 15.43
N VAL A 246 27.61 -10.68 14.34
CA VAL A 246 28.01 -12.11 14.33
C VAL A 246 28.52 -12.55 12.94
N PHE A 247 29.58 -13.34 13.06
CA PHE A 247 30.41 -14.14 12.16
C PHE A 247 29.82 -14.74 10.86
N ARG A 248 30.75 -14.98 9.92
CA ARG A 248 30.59 -15.61 8.60
C ARG A 248 30.64 -17.14 8.65
N SER A 249 29.70 -17.78 7.97
CA SER A 249 29.79 -19.01 7.13
C SER A 249 28.36 -19.27 6.59
N GLY A 250 28.04 -19.87 5.45
CA GLY A 250 28.68 -20.34 4.24
C GLY A 250 27.54 -20.75 3.28
N ARG A 251 27.71 -20.47 1.98
CA ARG A 251 27.05 -20.97 0.74
C ARG A 251 25.62 -21.58 0.74
N GLY A 252 24.84 -21.17 -0.27
CA GLY A 252 23.87 -22.03 -0.98
C GLY A 252 22.66 -21.28 -1.57
N TYR A 253 22.70 -20.98 -2.87
CA TYR A 253 21.58 -20.43 -3.68
C TYR A 253 20.89 -21.53 -4.47
N VAL A 254 19.55 -21.49 -4.60
CA VAL A 254 18.79 -21.81 -5.85
C VAL A 254 17.49 -20.99 -5.85
N ALA A 255 17.22 -20.29 -6.96
CA ALA A 255 16.03 -19.46 -7.19
C ALA A 255 15.06 -20.15 -8.19
N GLY A 256 13.75 -19.87 -8.07
CA GLY A 256 12.77 -20.22 -9.10
C GLY A 256 11.32 -19.95 -8.66
N GLY A 257 10.75 -18.82 -9.08
CA GLY A 257 9.31 -18.54 -8.98
C GLY A 257 8.71 -18.42 -10.37
N ARG A 258 7.67 -19.21 -10.68
CA ARG A 258 6.92 -19.21 -11.95
C ARG A 258 5.72 -18.25 -11.88
N ILE A 259 5.52 -17.46 -12.93
CA ILE A 259 4.29 -16.74 -13.23
C ILE A 259 3.31 -17.73 -13.88
N LYS A 260 2.07 -17.83 -13.40
CA LYS A 260 0.99 -18.56 -14.07
C LYS A 260 0.04 -17.57 -14.73
N ALA A 261 -0.04 -17.62 -16.07
CA ALA A 261 -1.13 -17.03 -16.81
C ALA A 261 -2.34 -17.98 -16.77
N VAL A 262 -3.53 -17.45 -16.47
CA VAL A 262 -4.80 -18.19 -16.54
C VAL A 262 -5.45 -17.85 -17.88
N ALA A 263 -5.52 -18.82 -18.79
CA ALA A 263 -6.25 -18.69 -20.05
C ALA A 263 -7.70 -19.19 -19.85
N SER A 264 -8.67 -18.33 -20.14
CA SER A 264 -10.07 -18.69 -20.28
C SER A 264 -10.29 -19.36 -21.64
N ASN A 265 -10.97 -20.51 -21.66
CA ASN A 265 -11.25 -21.26 -22.87
C ASN A 265 -12.78 -21.33 -23.06
N SER A 266 -13.31 -20.50 -23.95
CA SER A 266 -14.67 -20.63 -24.45
C SER A 266 -14.65 -21.52 -25.71
N LYS A 267 -15.32 -22.67 -25.65
CA LYS A 267 -15.66 -23.44 -26.85
C LYS A 267 -17.18 -23.55 -26.98
N SER A 268 -17.67 -22.88 -28.01
CA SER A 268 -18.97 -23.07 -28.62
C SER A 268 -19.08 -24.48 -29.22
N ARG A 269 -20.20 -25.16 -28.96
CA ARG A 269 -20.60 -26.38 -29.67
C ARG A 269 -21.40 -25.99 -30.92
N LYS A 270 -21.01 -26.57 -32.06
CA LYS A 270 -21.91 -26.93 -33.15
C LYS A 270 -22.07 -28.44 -33.11
#